data_AF-A0A4V1X9X2-F1
#
_entry.id   AF-A0A4V1X9X2-F1
#
_cell.length_a   1.000
_cell.length_b   1.000
_cell.length_c   1.000
_cell.angle_alpha   90.00
_cell.angle_beta   90.00
_cell.angle_gamma   90.00
#
_symmetry.space_group_name_H-M   'P 1'
#
loop_
_entity.id
_entity.type
_entity.pdbx_description
1 polymer ?
#
loop_
_entity_poly.entity_id
_entity_poly.type
_entity_poly.pdbx_seq_one_letter_code
_entity_poly.pdbx_strand_id
1 'polypeptide(L)'
;MSVSVADFPQVWEKPPFTELLRCLKELHVHPPVWNPATPRRDIVEDYHNSAQSRCEVAAYLSSIIRSKLEWIEGDDEKEILWEEASRRLSERCGRAGMGEITRRWPFENRTGPSFELIVREPPIVGDCLGLKTWGSSYVLARSLDEIALKCLSHLLGSDHNGPPVKVLELGSGTGLLGMAAAALWKTSVVLTDLPDIVPNLAFNVESNRPTIESLGGSVETGALTWGGTWEDDSERFFEKNQFQVSIKKSGPSLSLLSS
;
A
#
# COMPACT_ATOMS: atom_id res chain seq x y z
N MET A 1 -4.53 -25.22 -8.08
CA MET A 1 -4.38 -25.86 -9.40
C MET A 1 -3.65 -24.87 -10.28
N SER A 2 -2.53 -25.25 -10.89
CA SER A 2 -1.83 -24.39 -11.84
C SER A 2 -2.73 -24.20 -13.06
N VAL A 3 -3.21 -22.98 -13.26
CA VAL A 3 -4.01 -22.63 -14.43
C VAL A 3 -3.09 -22.71 -15.65
N SER A 4 -3.38 -23.61 -16.60
CA SER A 4 -2.61 -23.73 -17.84
C SER A 4 -3.11 -22.70 -18.84
N VAL A 5 -2.20 -22.03 -19.55
CA VAL A 5 -2.58 -21.08 -20.61
C VAL A 5 -3.35 -21.76 -21.75
N ALA A 6 -3.16 -23.08 -21.93
CA ALA A 6 -3.91 -23.88 -22.89
C ALA A 6 -5.42 -23.95 -22.57
N ASP A 7 -5.82 -23.72 -21.31
CA ASP A 7 -7.23 -23.77 -20.90
C ASP A 7 -7.95 -22.43 -21.12
N PHE A 8 -7.24 -21.39 -21.57
CA PHE A 8 -7.82 -20.08 -21.85
C PHE A 8 -8.53 -20.05 -23.21
N PRO A 9 -9.56 -19.21 -23.39
CA PRO A 9 -10.17 -18.97 -24.68
C PRO A 9 -9.12 -18.42 -25.66
N GLN A 10 -8.88 -19.13 -26.76
CA GLN A 10 -7.82 -18.80 -27.69
C GLN A 10 -8.32 -17.90 -28.81
N VAL A 11 -7.53 -16.90 -29.20
CA VAL A 11 -7.89 -15.93 -30.25
C VAL A 11 -8.32 -16.61 -31.56
N TRP A 12 -7.71 -17.74 -31.93
CA TRP A 12 -8.05 -18.46 -33.16
C TRP A 12 -9.40 -19.20 -33.11
N GLU A 13 -9.93 -19.45 -31.90
CA GLU A 13 -11.24 -20.08 -31.70
C GLU A 13 -12.40 -19.08 -31.84
N LYS A 14 -12.08 -17.78 -31.93
CA LYS A 14 -13.04 -16.68 -32.02
C LYS A 14 -14.07 -16.68 -30.86
N PRO A 15 -13.60 -16.71 -29.60
CA PRO A 15 -14.45 -16.73 -28.41
C PRO A 15 -15.30 -15.45 -28.30
N PRO A 16 -16.55 -15.51 -27.79
CA PRO A 16 -17.38 -14.33 -27.61
C PRO A 16 -16.76 -13.33 -26.63
N PHE A 17 -17.14 -12.05 -26.76
CA PHE A 17 -16.65 -10.95 -25.92
C PHE A 17 -16.71 -11.25 -24.42
N THR A 18 -17.84 -11.79 -23.96
CA THR A 18 -18.10 -12.06 -22.54
C THR A 18 -17.14 -13.11 -21.96
N GLU A 19 -16.75 -14.11 -22.76
CA GLU A 19 -15.85 -15.17 -22.35
C GLU A 19 -14.41 -14.67 -22.23
N LEU A 20 -13.94 -13.92 -23.22
CA LEU A 20 -12.63 -13.27 -23.16
C LEU A 20 -12.54 -12.31 -21.99
N LEU A 21 -13.53 -11.43 -21.81
CA LEU A 21 -13.52 -10.46 -20.74
C LEU A 21 -13.52 -11.13 -19.37
N ARG A 22 -14.29 -12.21 -19.18
CA ARG A 22 -14.28 -12.99 -17.94
C ARG A 22 -12.89 -13.58 -17.68
N CYS A 23 -12.28 -14.22 -18.68
CA CYS A 23 -10.92 -14.77 -18.55
C CYS A 23 -9.91 -13.67 -18.20
N LEU A 24 -9.93 -12.53 -18.89
CA LEU A 24 -9.03 -11.41 -18.61
C LEU A 24 -9.21 -10.84 -17.19
N LYS A 25 -10.44 -10.79 -16.68
CA LYS A 25 -10.71 -10.38 -15.30
C LYS A 25 -10.15 -11.37 -14.27
N GLU A 26 -10.24 -12.67 -14.54
CA GLU A 26 -9.68 -13.73 -13.69
C GLU A 26 -8.14 -13.71 -13.66
N LEU A 27 -7.49 -13.17 -14.70
CA LEU A 27 -6.03 -13.02 -14.76
C LEU A 27 -5.47 -11.86 -13.91
N HIS A 28 -6.31 -11.17 -13.15
CA HIS A 28 -5.88 -10.08 -12.27
C HIS A 28 -4.85 -10.54 -11.23
N VAL A 29 -3.75 -9.82 -11.11
CA VAL A 29 -2.73 -10.11 -10.08
C VAL A 29 -2.92 -9.16 -8.91
N HIS A 30 -3.30 -9.73 -7.76
CA HIS A 30 -3.29 -8.98 -6.53
C HIS A 30 -1.84 -8.68 -6.09
N PRO A 31 -1.55 -7.48 -5.59
CA PRO A 31 -0.25 -7.17 -5.03
C PRO A 31 0.06 -8.12 -3.87
N PRO A 32 1.29 -8.64 -3.76
CA PRO A 32 1.63 -9.53 -2.67
C PRO A 32 1.44 -8.82 -1.33
N VAL A 33 0.66 -9.43 -0.44
CA VAL A 33 0.59 -9.04 0.97
C VAL A 33 1.80 -9.64 1.65
N TRP A 34 2.62 -8.80 2.28
CA TRP A 34 3.82 -9.30 2.92
C TRP A 34 3.44 -10.12 4.16
N ASN A 35 3.74 -11.42 4.13
CA ASN A 35 3.56 -12.30 5.28
C ASN A 35 4.95 -12.76 5.78
N PRO A 36 5.47 -12.19 6.88
CA PRO A 36 6.77 -12.59 7.42
C PRO A 36 6.77 -14.01 8.00
N ALA A 37 5.61 -14.64 8.21
CA ALA A 37 5.51 -16.03 8.62
C ALA A 37 5.72 -17.03 7.47
N THR A 38 5.71 -16.57 6.21
CA THR A 38 5.93 -17.45 5.05
C THR A 38 7.40 -17.89 5.00
N PRO A 39 7.71 -19.19 5.05
CA PRO A 39 9.08 -19.69 4.97
C PRO A 39 9.78 -19.26 3.68
N ARG A 40 11.06 -18.89 3.76
CA ARG A 40 11.86 -18.43 2.62
C ARG A 40 11.89 -19.44 1.46
N ARG A 41 11.89 -20.74 1.76
CA ARG A 41 11.89 -21.81 0.75
C ARG A 41 10.59 -21.76 -0.08
N ASP A 42 9.45 -21.57 0.57
CA ASP A 42 8.13 -21.53 -0.06
C ASP A 42 8.05 -20.26 -0.93
N ILE A 43 8.63 -19.14 -0.47
CA ILE A 43 8.75 -17.90 -1.28
C ILE A 43 9.55 -18.13 -2.58
N VAL A 44 10.67 -18.85 -2.52
CA VAL A 44 11.53 -19.10 -3.69
C VAL A 44 10.88 -20.07 -4.66
N GLU A 45 10.26 -21.14 -4.16
CA GLU A 45 9.55 -22.13 -4.96
C GLU A 45 8.32 -21.53 -5.64
N ASP A 46 7.52 -20.74 -4.90
CA ASP A 46 6.44 -19.94 -5.47
C ASP A 46 6.97 -18.97 -6.52
N TYR A 47 8.12 -18.32 -6.30
CA TYR A 47 8.69 -17.38 -7.25
C TYR A 47 9.06 -18.03 -8.59
N HIS A 48 9.65 -19.23 -8.58
CA HIS A 48 10.01 -19.96 -9.79
C HIS A 48 8.80 -20.50 -10.54
N ASN A 49 7.88 -21.17 -9.83
CA ASN A 49 6.65 -21.69 -10.43
C ASN A 49 5.77 -20.56 -10.99
N SER A 50 5.71 -19.44 -10.27
CA SER A 50 5.01 -18.25 -10.77
C SER A 50 5.75 -17.56 -11.91
N ALA A 51 7.08 -17.66 -12.04
CA ALA A 51 7.81 -17.02 -13.13
C ALA A 51 7.44 -17.62 -14.49
N GLN A 52 7.41 -18.95 -14.59
CA GLN A 52 7.04 -19.64 -15.82
C GLN A 52 5.60 -19.33 -16.22
N SER A 53 4.66 -19.48 -15.28
CA SER A 53 3.25 -19.10 -15.49
C SER A 53 3.09 -17.62 -15.85
N ARG A 54 3.85 -16.70 -15.23
CA ARG A 54 3.84 -15.26 -15.57
C ARG A 54 4.24 -15.02 -17.02
N CYS A 55 5.28 -15.70 -17.51
CA CYS A 55 5.75 -15.56 -18.89
C CYS A 55 4.70 -16.08 -19.90
N GLU A 56 4.12 -17.25 -19.64
CA GLU A 56 3.10 -17.83 -20.52
C GLU A 56 1.84 -16.96 -20.56
N VAL A 57 1.38 -16.48 -19.40
CA VAL A 57 0.23 -15.56 -19.33
C VAL A 57 0.55 -14.23 -20.02
N ALA A 58 1.77 -13.69 -19.87
CA ALA A 58 2.16 -12.46 -20.56
C ALA A 58 2.17 -12.63 -22.09
N ALA A 59 2.60 -13.79 -22.59
CA ALA A 59 2.53 -14.12 -24.01
C ALA A 59 1.08 -14.20 -24.51
N TYR A 60 0.19 -14.83 -23.73
CA TYR A 60 -1.24 -14.89 -24.01
C TYR A 60 -1.88 -13.49 -24.09
N LEU A 61 -1.66 -12.65 -23.07
CA LEU A 61 -2.16 -11.27 -23.04
C LEU A 61 -1.65 -10.47 -24.23
N SER A 62 -0.36 -10.60 -24.57
CA SER A 62 0.23 -9.96 -25.74
C SER A 62 -0.41 -10.42 -27.04
N SER A 63 -0.85 -11.67 -27.14
CA SER A 63 -1.55 -12.19 -28.32
C SER A 63 -2.92 -11.55 -28.52
N ILE A 64 -3.65 -11.26 -27.43
CA ILE A 64 -4.93 -10.55 -27.46
C ILE A 64 -4.72 -9.11 -27.89
N ILE A 65 -3.75 -8.41 -27.29
CA ILE A 65 -3.42 -7.00 -27.62
C ILE A 65 -3.02 -6.85 -29.09
N ARG A 66 -2.31 -7.83 -29.65
CA ARG A 66 -1.90 -7.84 -31.06
C ARG A 66 -3.02 -8.23 -32.02
N SER A 67 -4.09 -8.85 -31.55
CA SER A 67 -5.20 -9.30 -32.38
C SER A 67 -6.11 -8.13 -32.73
N LYS A 68 -6.56 -8.10 -33.99
CA LYS A 68 -7.61 -7.16 -34.45
C LYS A 68 -9.01 -7.51 -33.92
N LEU A 69 -9.18 -8.69 -33.33
CA LEU A 69 -10.46 -9.18 -32.81
C LEU A 69 -11.60 -9.09 -33.85
N GLU A 70 -11.32 -9.47 -35.11
CA GLU A 70 -12.22 -9.26 -36.26
C GLU A 70 -13.61 -9.91 -36.15
N TRP A 71 -13.78 -10.86 -35.23
CA TRP A 71 -15.07 -11.54 -35.00
C TRP A 71 -15.94 -10.86 -33.94
N ILE A 72 -15.40 -9.84 -33.23
CA ILE A 72 -16.16 -8.98 -32.33
C ILE A 72 -16.65 -7.79 -33.15
N GLU A 73 -17.96 -7.54 -33.19
CA GLU A 73 -18.54 -6.51 -34.05
C GLU A 73 -18.38 -5.11 -33.45
N GLY A 74 -18.53 -4.96 -32.13
CA GLY A 74 -18.46 -3.67 -31.44
C GLY A 74 -17.03 -3.17 -31.25
N ASP A 75 -16.72 -1.98 -31.78
CA ASP A 75 -15.41 -1.35 -31.55
C ASP A 75 -15.20 -0.98 -30.07
N ASP A 76 -16.26 -0.57 -29.36
CA ASP A 76 -16.21 -0.33 -27.91
C ASP A 76 -15.87 -1.62 -27.13
N GLU A 77 -16.41 -2.78 -27.57
CA GLU A 77 -16.11 -4.07 -26.95
C GLU A 77 -14.65 -4.48 -27.16
N LYS A 78 -14.09 -4.20 -28.34
CA LYS A 78 -12.66 -4.43 -28.61
C LYS A 78 -11.78 -3.56 -27.73
N GLU A 79 -12.11 -2.29 -27.57
CA GLU A 79 -11.36 -1.35 -26.73
C GLU A 79 -11.33 -1.83 -25.27
N ILE A 80 -12.48 -2.28 -24.74
CA ILE A 80 -12.56 -2.86 -23.40
C ILE A 80 -11.63 -4.09 -23.26
N LEU A 81 -11.59 -4.97 -24.25
CA LEU A 81 -10.72 -6.15 -24.23
C LEU A 81 -9.23 -5.79 -24.30
N TRP A 82 -8.86 -4.85 -25.17
CA TRP A 82 -7.47 -4.39 -25.28
C TRP A 82 -7.01 -3.65 -24.01
N GLU A 83 -7.85 -2.80 -23.45
CA GLU A 83 -7.58 -2.10 -22.20
C GLU A 83 -7.42 -3.09 -21.04
N GLU A 84 -8.33 -4.06 -20.92
CA GLU A 84 -8.27 -5.09 -19.88
C GLU A 84 -7.01 -5.97 -20.03
N ALA A 85 -6.70 -6.43 -21.25
CA ALA A 85 -5.50 -7.23 -21.51
C ALA A 85 -4.21 -6.46 -21.22
N SER A 86 -4.16 -5.18 -21.62
CA SER A 86 -3.01 -4.29 -21.35
C SER A 86 -2.85 -4.02 -19.86
N ARG A 87 -3.95 -3.83 -19.13
CA ARG A 87 -3.97 -3.71 -17.68
C ARG A 87 -3.38 -4.96 -17.02
N ARG A 88 -3.88 -6.15 -17.36
CA ARG A 88 -3.35 -7.43 -16.87
C ARG A 88 -1.87 -7.63 -17.20
N LEU A 89 -1.42 -7.17 -18.36
CA LEU A 89 -0.02 -7.25 -18.75
C LEU A 89 0.84 -6.31 -17.89
N SER A 90 0.42 -5.06 -17.68
CA SER A 90 1.14 -4.07 -16.87
C SER A 90 1.30 -4.47 -15.40
N GLU A 91 0.32 -5.17 -14.81
CA GLU A 91 0.40 -5.78 -13.47
C GLU A 91 1.59 -6.74 -13.31
N ARG A 92 2.13 -7.24 -14.43
CA ARG A 92 3.26 -8.17 -14.47
C ARG A 92 4.59 -7.49 -14.84
N CYS A 93 4.60 -6.20 -15.15
CA CYS A 93 5.78 -5.44 -15.61
C CYS A 93 6.68 -4.90 -14.48
N GLY A 94 6.60 -5.48 -13.27
CA GLY A 94 7.35 -5.01 -12.10
C GLY A 94 6.92 -3.62 -11.62
N ARG A 95 7.55 -3.10 -10.54
CA ARG A 95 7.05 -1.88 -9.86
C ARG A 95 7.08 -0.60 -10.72
N ALA A 96 8.00 -0.51 -11.69
CA ALA A 96 8.14 0.66 -12.55
C ALA A 96 7.18 0.63 -13.75
N GLY A 97 6.79 -0.56 -14.21
CA GLY A 97 5.84 -0.74 -15.32
C GLY A 97 4.40 -1.00 -14.87
N MET A 98 4.18 -1.29 -13.58
CA MET A 98 2.85 -1.45 -13.00
C MET A 98 2.21 -0.09 -12.75
N GLY A 99 0.92 0.00 -13.07
CA GLY A 99 0.11 1.17 -12.78
C GLY A 99 -0.12 1.38 -11.28
N GLU A 100 -1.20 2.09 -10.96
CA GLU A 100 -1.60 2.31 -9.59
C GLU A 100 -1.86 0.98 -8.87
N ILE A 101 -1.45 0.92 -7.60
CA ILE A 101 -1.60 -0.26 -6.77
C ILE A 101 -2.38 0.12 -5.52
N THR A 102 -3.41 -0.67 -5.19
CA THR A 102 -4.03 -0.64 -3.86
C THR A 102 -3.65 -1.90 -3.11
N ARG A 103 -3.05 -1.74 -1.93
CA ARG A 103 -2.62 -2.84 -1.05
C ARG A 103 -3.49 -2.91 0.18
N ARG A 104 -3.71 -4.13 0.65
CA ARG A 104 -4.47 -4.44 1.86
C ARG A 104 -3.50 -4.98 2.91
N TRP A 105 -3.46 -4.36 4.08
CA TRP A 105 -2.49 -4.65 5.14
C TRP A 105 -3.22 -5.15 6.39
N PRO A 106 -3.18 -6.46 6.68
CA PRO A 106 -3.86 -7.01 7.84
C PRO A 106 -3.06 -6.75 9.13
N PHE A 107 -3.77 -6.35 10.17
CA PHE A 107 -3.23 -6.13 11.51
C PHE A 107 -3.99 -6.97 12.54
N GLU A 108 -3.23 -7.69 13.35
CA GLU A 108 -3.77 -8.40 14.51
C GLU A 108 -3.69 -7.45 15.69
N ASN A 109 -4.82 -7.16 16.31
CA ASN A 109 -4.88 -6.37 17.54
C ASN A 109 -4.93 -7.32 18.74
N ARG A 110 -3.92 -7.29 19.61
CA ARG A 110 -3.90 -8.17 20.78
C ARG A 110 -5.03 -7.90 21.79
N THR A 111 -5.56 -6.68 21.79
CA THR A 111 -6.53 -6.20 22.79
C THR A 111 -7.91 -5.90 22.22
N GLY A 112 -8.14 -6.23 20.95
CA GLY A 112 -9.34 -5.85 20.22
C GLY A 112 -9.52 -6.63 18.93
N PRO A 113 -10.46 -6.23 18.05
CA PRO A 113 -10.67 -6.91 16.78
C PRO A 113 -9.47 -6.67 15.84
N SER A 114 -9.11 -7.71 15.09
CA SER A 114 -8.23 -7.55 13.93
C SER A 114 -8.85 -6.61 12.90
N PHE A 115 -8.02 -5.88 12.18
CA PHE A 115 -8.44 -4.90 11.19
C PHE A 115 -7.51 -4.92 9.99
N GLU A 116 -7.89 -4.16 8.96
CA GLU A 116 -7.11 -4.03 7.75
C GLU A 116 -7.00 -2.56 7.36
N LEU A 117 -5.83 -2.17 6.87
CA LEU A 117 -5.63 -0.86 6.26
C LEU A 117 -5.47 -1.02 4.74
N ILE A 118 -6.18 -0.16 3.99
CA ILE A 118 -6.17 -0.14 2.53
C ILE A 118 -5.35 1.06 2.08
N VAL A 119 -4.24 0.82 1.39
CA VAL A 119 -3.26 1.85 1.04
C VAL A 119 -3.09 1.93 -0.47
N ARG A 120 -3.30 3.12 -1.02
CA ARG A 120 -3.03 3.47 -2.42
C ARG A 120 -1.59 3.90 -2.64
N GLU A 121 -0.97 3.33 -3.66
CA GLU A 121 0.36 3.62 -4.18
C GLU A 121 0.25 3.99 -5.68
N PRO A 122 0.26 5.28 -6.03
CA PRO A 122 0.33 5.77 -7.41
C PRO A 122 1.53 5.20 -8.19
N PRO A 123 1.50 5.17 -9.54
CA PRO A 123 2.61 4.66 -10.36
C PRO A 123 3.99 5.30 -10.04
N ILE A 124 5.09 4.60 -10.32
CA ILE A 124 6.44 5.19 -10.22
C ILE A 124 6.69 6.05 -11.45
N VAL A 125 6.41 7.35 -11.36
CA VAL A 125 6.73 8.34 -12.40
C VAL A 125 7.54 9.45 -11.77
N GLY A 126 8.67 9.85 -12.37
CA GLY A 126 9.52 10.91 -11.83
C GLY A 126 9.95 10.66 -10.37
N ASP A 127 9.78 11.67 -9.52
CA ASP A 127 10.22 11.68 -8.12
C ASP A 127 9.19 11.09 -7.11
N CYS A 128 8.23 10.30 -7.59
CA CYS A 128 7.16 9.70 -6.76
C CYS A 128 7.60 8.58 -5.79
N LEU A 129 8.86 8.52 -5.36
CA LEU A 129 9.35 7.49 -4.43
C LEU A 129 8.71 7.58 -3.04
N GLY A 130 8.34 8.78 -2.59
CA GLY A 130 7.62 9.00 -1.34
C GLY A 130 6.21 8.41 -1.33
N LEU A 131 5.64 8.11 -2.50
CA LEU A 131 4.30 7.54 -2.66
C LEU A 131 4.27 6.00 -2.56
N LYS A 132 5.39 5.38 -2.16
CA LYS A 132 5.52 3.93 -2.01
C LYS A 132 5.57 3.50 -0.56
N THR A 133 4.86 2.42 -0.25
CA THR A 133 5.00 1.77 1.04
C THR A 133 6.32 1.03 1.08
N TRP A 134 7.21 1.49 1.95
CA TRP A 134 8.49 0.83 2.22
C TRP A 134 8.29 -0.32 3.19
N GLY A 135 9.07 -1.38 2.99
CA GLY A 135 8.95 -2.58 3.79
C GLY A 135 9.14 -2.37 5.30
N SER A 136 10.06 -1.48 5.67
CA SER A 136 10.29 -1.07 7.06
C SER A 136 9.03 -0.50 7.72
N SER A 137 8.13 0.14 6.97
CA SER A 137 6.85 0.65 7.48
C SER A 137 6.01 -0.48 8.05
N TYR A 138 5.87 -1.57 7.31
CA TYR A 138 5.04 -2.69 7.73
C TYR A 138 5.70 -3.52 8.83
N VAL A 139 7.02 -3.74 8.73
CA VAL A 139 7.78 -4.44 9.79
C VAL A 139 7.65 -3.70 11.13
N LEU A 140 7.81 -2.37 11.13
CA LEU A 140 7.66 -1.57 12.34
C LEU A 140 6.19 -1.55 12.81
N ALA A 141 5.23 -1.45 11.89
CA ALA A 141 3.81 -1.46 12.22
C ALA A 141 3.37 -2.76 12.93
N ARG A 142 3.93 -3.91 12.55
CA ARG A 142 3.69 -5.20 13.23
C ARG A 142 4.25 -5.26 14.65
N SER A 143 5.22 -4.42 14.99
CA SER A 143 5.84 -4.35 16.31
C SER A 143 5.22 -3.30 17.23
N LEU A 144 4.21 -2.53 16.77
CA LEU A 144 3.63 -1.41 17.53
C LEU A 144 3.03 -1.83 18.87
N ASP A 145 2.37 -2.99 18.95
CA ASP A 145 1.84 -3.52 20.22
C ASP A 145 2.96 -3.79 21.24
N GLU A 146 4.06 -4.39 20.78
CA GLU A 146 5.21 -4.69 21.63
C GLU A 146 5.92 -3.41 22.08
N ILE A 147 6.04 -2.42 21.18
CA ILE A 147 6.59 -1.10 21.49
C ILE A 147 5.72 -0.39 22.52
N ALA A 148 4.39 -0.42 22.37
CA ALA A 148 3.48 0.17 23.35
C ALA A 148 3.67 -0.45 24.73
N LEU A 149 3.70 -1.78 24.82
CA LEU A 149 3.81 -2.50 26.08
C LEU A 149 5.18 -2.33 26.76
N LYS A 150 6.28 -2.37 26.00
CA LYS A 150 7.64 -2.37 26.56
C LYS A 150 8.23 -0.98 26.73
N CYS A 151 7.94 -0.07 25.80
CA CYS A 151 8.62 1.22 25.73
C CYS A 151 7.71 2.40 26.12
N LEU A 152 6.40 2.29 25.86
CA LEU A 152 5.45 3.40 26.02
C LEU A 152 4.35 3.10 27.03
N SER A 153 4.50 2.10 27.90
CA SER A 153 3.47 1.71 28.88
C SER A 153 3.12 2.83 29.86
N HIS A 154 4.06 3.71 30.16
CA HIS A 154 3.84 4.90 30.99
C HIS A 154 3.00 6.00 30.30
N LEU A 155 2.88 5.97 28.96
CA LEU A 155 2.08 6.91 28.17
C LEU A 155 0.77 6.30 27.67
N LEU A 156 0.81 5.03 27.24
CA LEU A 156 -0.29 4.34 26.56
C LEU A 156 -0.93 3.22 27.42
N GLY A 157 -0.38 2.91 28.59
CA GLY A 157 -0.90 1.86 29.46
C GLY A 157 -2.20 2.28 30.16
N SER A 158 -3.07 1.33 30.49
CA SER A 158 -4.41 1.61 31.04
C SER A 158 -4.44 2.47 32.31
N ASP A 159 -3.34 2.52 33.06
CA ASP A 159 -3.20 3.31 34.30
C ASP A 159 -2.75 4.76 34.05
N HIS A 160 -2.60 5.19 32.78
CA HIS A 160 -2.24 6.57 32.46
C HIS A 160 -3.35 7.54 32.88
N ASN A 161 -3.04 8.41 33.84
CA ASN A 161 -3.93 9.52 34.27
C ASN A 161 -3.55 10.86 33.62
N GLY A 162 -2.65 10.83 32.62
CA GLY A 162 -2.19 12.02 31.90
C GLY A 162 -3.16 12.48 30.82
N PRO A 163 -2.88 13.62 30.16
CA PRO A 163 -3.64 14.03 28.98
C PRO A 163 -3.51 12.99 27.85
N PRO A 164 -4.48 12.94 26.90
CA PRO A 164 -4.41 12.07 25.74
C PRO A 164 -3.09 12.23 24.98
N VAL A 165 -2.47 11.11 24.62
CA VAL A 165 -1.20 11.09 23.89
C VAL A 165 -1.42 11.54 22.44
N LYS A 166 -0.63 12.50 22.00
CA LYS A 166 -0.53 12.92 20.60
C LYS A 166 0.77 12.40 20.01
N VAL A 167 0.65 11.71 18.89
CA VAL A 167 1.76 11.09 18.17
C VAL A 167 1.99 11.86 16.87
N LEU A 168 3.25 12.00 16.48
CA LEU A 168 3.67 12.57 15.19
C LEU A 168 4.42 11.52 14.38
N GLU A 169 4.00 11.23 13.15
CA GLU A 169 4.83 10.50 12.18
C GLU A 169 5.54 11.48 11.25
N LEU A 170 6.86 11.39 11.19
CA LEU A 170 7.70 12.16 10.25
C LEU A 170 8.06 11.30 9.03
N GLY A 171 7.83 11.80 7.83
CA GLY A 171 8.13 11.07 6.59
C GLY A 171 7.19 9.88 6.42
N SER A 172 5.89 10.17 6.46
CA SER A 172 4.82 9.17 6.52
C SER A 172 4.71 8.36 5.22
N GLY A 173 5.09 8.95 4.09
CA GLY A 173 4.91 8.40 2.75
C GLY A 173 3.44 8.08 2.50
N THR A 174 3.11 6.79 2.44
CA THR A 174 1.73 6.33 2.27
C THR A 174 0.89 6.35 3.55
N GLY A 175 1.51 6.55 4.72
CA GLY A 175 0.82 6.66 6.02
C GLY A 175 0.56 5.35 6.75
N LEU A 176 1.03 4.20 6.21
CA LEU A 176 0.73 2.87 6.78
C LEU A 176 1.09 2.76 8.26
N LEU A 177 2.28 3.22 8.65
CA LEU A 177 2.78 3.05 10.01
C LEU A 177 1.96 3.85 11.03
N GLY A 178 1.74 5.14 10.80
CA GLY A 178 1.02 6.00 11.73
C GLY A 178 -0.48 5.74 11.74
N MET A 179 -1.09 5.33 10.62
CA MET A 179 -2.47 4.82 10.64
C MET A 179 -2.58 3.55 11.50
N ALA A 180 -1.62 2.62 11.39
CA ALA A 180 -1.59 1.45 12.25
C ALA A 180 -1.37 1.82 13.73
N ALA A 181 -0.52 2.82 14.00
CA ALA A 181 -0.31 3.33 15.35
C ALA A 181 -1.58 3.94 15.94
N ALA A 182 -2.33 4.74 15.17
CA ALA A 182 -3.60 5.30 15.61
C ALA A 182 -4.61 4.22 15.98
N ALA A 183 -4.73 3.20 15.15
CA ALA A 183 -5.64 2.08 15.35
C ALA A 183 -5.24 1.17 16.52
N LEU A 184 -3.96 0.82 16.64
CA LEU A 184 -3.46 -0.11 17.67
C LEU A 184 -3.33 0.57 19.03
N TRP A 185 -2.79 1.79 19.07
CA TRP A 185 -2.59 2.55 20.30
C TRP A 185 -3.83 3.34 20.73
N LYS A 186 -4.87 3.39 19.88
CA LYS A 186 -6.14 4.06 20.15
C LYS A 186 -5.94 5.52 20.54
N THR A 187 -5.12 6.20 19.75
CA THR A 187 -4.60 7.53 20.07
C THR A 187 -4.66 8.46 18.87
N SER A 188 -4.46 9.76 19.09
CA SER A 188 -4.39 10.74 18.02
C SER A 188 -3.01 10.76 17.38
N VAL A 189 -2.96 10.65 16.05
CA VAL A 189 -1.73 10.65 15.26
C VAL A 189 -1.80 11.70 14.17
N VAL A 190 -0.76 12.51 14.05
CA VAL A 190 -0.57 13.43 12.93
C VAL A 190 0.50 12.86 12.00
N LEU A 191 0.15 12.63 10.74
CA LEU A 191 1.05 12.12 9.71
C LEU A 191 1.60 13.27 8.89
N THR A 192 2.93 13.36 8.76
CA THR A 192 3.57 14.41 7.99
C THR A 192 4.49 13.90 6.90
N ASP A 193 4.56 14.67 5.83
CA ASP A 193 5.47 14.48 4.70
C ASP A 193 5.59 15.78 3.89
N LEU A 194 6.31 15.74 2.77
CA LEU A 194 6.43 16.86 1.84
C LEU A 194 5.08 17.22 1.20
N PRO A 195 4.86 18.50 0.81
CA PRO A 195 3.60 18.95 0.20
C PRO A 195 3.09 18.06 -0.94
N ASP A 196 3.98 17.56 -1.80
CA ASP A 196 3.62 16.71 -2.95
C ASP A 196 3.16 15.29 -2.56
N ILE A 197 3.50 14.83 -1.34
CA ILE A 197 3.13 13.52 -0.81
C ILE A 197 1.80 13.57 -0.05
N VAL A 198 1.51 14.72 0.59
CA VAL A 198 0.34 14.92 1.44
C VAL A 198 -1.00 14.61 0.74
N PRO A 199 -1.25 14.94 -0.55
CA PRO A 199 -2.51 14.60 -1.21
C PRO A 199 -2.81 13.09 -1.21
N ASN A 200 -1.83 12.25 -1.52
CA ASN A 200 -2.02 10.79 -1.49
C ASN A 200 -2.10 10.26 -0.05
N LEU A 201 -1.34 10.86 0.87
CA LEU A 201 -1.42 10.54 2.30
C LEU A 201 -2.82 10.83 2.86
N ALA A 202 -3.40 11.99 2.53
CA ALA A 202 -4.75 12.38 2.93
C ALA A 202 -5.82 11.44 2.33
N PHE A 203 -5.67 11.07 1.06
CA PHE A 203 -6.53 10.07 0.42
C PHE A 203 -6.50 8.72 1.17
N ASN A 204 -5.31 8.25 1.54
CA ASN A 204 -5.15 7.01 2.31
C ASN A 204 -5.76 7.13 3.70
N VAL A 205 -5.56 8.25 4.40
CA VAL A 205 -6.16 8.49 5.72
C VAL A 205 -7.68 8.46 5.64
N GLU A 206 -8.27 9.17 4.68
CA GLU A 206 -9.72 9.25 4.55
C GLU A 206 -10.34 7.89 4.24
N SER A 207 -9.69 7.10 3.38
CA SER A 207 -10.11 5.73 3.04
C SER A 207 -10.13 4.79 4.25
N ASN A 208 -9.34 5.08 5.30
CA ASN A 208 -9.23 4.25 6.50
C ASN A 208 -9.83 4.89 7.76
N ARG A 209 -10.31 6.14 7.67
CA ARG A 209 -10.84 6.89 8.81
C ARG A 209 -11.92 6.13 9.58
N PRO A 210 -12.95 5.53 8.94
CA PRO A 210 -13.98 4.79 9.67
C PRO A 210 -13.42 3.61 10.47
N THR A 211 -12.47 2.87 9.91
CA THR A 211 -11.80 1.75 10.58
C THR A 211 -11.04 2.23 11.82
N ILE A 212 -10.25 3.30 11.68
CA ILE A 212 -9.42 3.82 12.77
C ILE A 212 -10.28 4.40 13.89
N GLU A 213 -11.32 5.17 13.55
CA GLU A 213 -12.24 5.76 14.53
C GLU A 213 -13.03 4.68 15.29
N SER A 214 -13.44 3.60 14.61
CA SER A 214 -14.12 2.46 15.26
C SER A 214 -13.25 1.75 16.31
N LEU A 215 -11.92 1.88 16.20
CA LEU A 215 -10.94 1.33 17.14
C LEU A 215 -10.56 2.33 18.24
N GLY A 216 -11.06 3.57 18.19
CA GLY A 216 -10.78 4.64 19.15
C GLY A 216 -9.55 5.49 18.83
N GLY A 217 -8.98 5.36 17.63
CA GLY A 217 -7.90 6.23 17.16
C GLY A 217 -8.42 7.44 16.37
N SER A 218 -7.54 8.41 16.11
CA SER A 218 -7.80 9.48 15.14
C SER A 218 -6.55 9.82 14.36
N VAL A 219 -6.73 10.20 13.09
CA VAL A 219 -5.62 10.54 12.20
C VAL A 219 -5.91 11.82 11.42
N GLU A 220 -4.88 12.65 11.38
CA GLU A 220 -4.83 13.86 10.57
C GLU A 220 -3.51 13.92 9.79
N THR A 221 -3.47 14.74 8.74
CA THR A 221 -2.29 14.89 7.88
C THR A 221 -1.83 16.34 7.85
N GLY A 222 -0.55 16.59 7.65
CA GLY A 222 -0.03 17.95 7.44
C GLY A 222 1.31 17.96 6.71
N ALA A 223 1.53 18.99 5.89
CA ALA A 223 2.84 19.20 5.27
C ALA A 223 3.87 19.61 6.32
N LEU A 224 5.05 18.98 6.28
CA LEU A 224 6.20 19.31 7.12
C LEU A 224 7.50 18.98 6.40
N THR A 225 8.27 20.01 6.05
CA THR A 225 9.55 19.89 5.34
C THR A 225 10.72 19.96 6.32
N TRP A 226 11.54 18.91 6.37
CA TRP A 226 12.66 18.87 7.32
C TRP A 226 13.75 19.88 6.93
N GLY A 227 14.06 20.79 7.85
CA GLY A 227 15.10 21.81 7.64
C GLY A 227 14.76 22.84 6.56
N GLY A 228 13.50 22.90 6.12
CA GLY A 228 13.00 23.87 5.15
C GLY A 228 12.60 25.21 5.79
N THR A 229 12.13 26.13 4.95
CA THR A 229 11.45 27.34 5.39
C THR A 229 10.02 27.00 5.80
N TRP A 230 9.47 27.70 6.81
CA TRP A 230 8.11 27.49 7.32
C TRP A 230 7.00 27.82 6.32
N GLU A 231 7.33 28.20 5.09
CA GLU A 231 6.40 28.71 4.07
C GLU A 231 5.45 27.62 3.56
N ASP A 232 5.92 26.37 3.50
CA ASP A 232 5.15 25.21 3.03
C ASP A 232 4.68 24.28 4.18
N ASP A 233 5.01 24.63 5.43
CA ASP A 233 4.65 23.85 6.61
C ASP A 233 3.23 24.17 7.07
N SER A 234 2.50 23.15 7.55
CA SER A 234 1.18 23.37 8.12
C SER A 234 1.24 24.21 9.40
N GLU A 235 0.36 25.21 9.52
CA GLU A 235 0.30 26.15 10.66
C GLU A 235 0.23 25.46 12.04
N ARG A 236 -0.30 24.23 12.09
CA ARG A 236 -0.35 23.42 13.32
C ARG A 236 1.00 23.19 13.97
N PHE A 237 2.09 23.22 13.19
CA PHE A 237 3.45 22.99 13.69
C PHE A 237 4.13 24.25 14.24
N PHE A 238 3.46 25.41 14.22
CA PHE A 238 3.98 26.65 14.81
C PHE A 238 4.02 26.60 16.34
N GLU A 239 3.11 25.85 16.93
CA GLU A 239 3.10 25.55 18.36
C GLU A 239 4.08 24.40 18.67
N LYS A 240 4.99 24.64 19.62
CA LYS A 240 6.03 23.67 20.00
C LYS A 240 5.54 22.71 21.09
N ASN A 241 6.16 21.53 21.15
CA ASN A 241 5.97 20.52 22.21
C ASN A 241 4.55 19.97 22.35
N GLN A 242 3.81 19.89 21.25
CA GLN A 242 2.43 19.37 21.24
C GLN A 242 2.35 17.83 21.27
N PHE A 243 3.43 17.14 20.89
CA PHE A 243 3.47 15.69 20.70
C PHE A 243 4.34 15.02 21.76
N GLN A 244 3.82 13.95 22.37
CA GLN A 244 4.54 13.19 23.39
C GLN A 244 5.35 12.05 22.78
N VAL A 245 4.98 11.60 21.58
CA VAL A 245 5.68 10.53 20.84
C VAL A 245 5.91 10.97 19.41
N SER A 246 7.13 10.75 18.90
CA SER A 246 7.42 10.85 17.47
C SER A 246 7.84 9.48 16.93
N ILE A 247 7.27 9.09 15.81
CA ILE A 247 7.62 7.88 15.08
C ILE A 247 8.22 8.27 13.73
N LYS A 248 9.29 7.57 13.33
CA LYS A 248 9.90 7.73 12.02
C LYS A 248 10.48 6.42 11.54
N LYS A 249 10.46 6.20 10.24
CA LYS A 249 11.22 5.13 9.60
C LYS A 249 12.67 5.60 9.48
N SER A 250 13.62 4.87 10.07
CA SER A 250 15.03 5.09 9.74
C SER A 250 15.28 4.60 8.32
N GLY A 251 15.66 5.50 7.42
CA GLY A 251 16.33 5.10 6.18
C GLY A 251 17.68 4.42 6.49
N PRO A 252 18.30 3.72 5.53
CA PRO A 252 19.60 3.09 5.70
C PRO A 252 20.79 4.08 5.78
N SER A 253 20.58 5.31 6.25
CA SER A 253 21.62 6.31 6.42
C SER A 253 21.82 6.65 7.90
N LEU A 254 22.98 6.21 8.41
CA LEU A 254 23.67 6.82 9.54
C LEU A 254 23.88 8.30 9.22
N SER A 255 23.19 9.18 9.93
CA SER A 255 23.71 10.52 10.20
C SER A 255 23.84 10.67 11.72
N LEU A 256 25.09 10.57 12.18
CA LEU A 256 25.50 11.17 13.44
C LEU A 256 25.28 12.67 13.30
N LEU A 257 24.19 13.19 13.86
CA LEU A 257 24.11 14.60 14.19
C LEU A 257 24.95 14.78 15.45
N SER A 258 26.24 15.09 15.26
CA SER A 258 27.04 15.70 16.31
C SER A 258 26.50 17.10 16.56
N SER A 259 26.29 17.39 17.84
CA SER A 259 25.94 18.72 18.38
C SER A 259 26.95 19.79 17.98
#